data_AF-A0A1H4G9N3-F1
#
_entry.id   AF-A0A1H4G9N3-F1
#
_cell.length_a   1.000
_cell.length_b   1.000
_cell.length_c   1.000
_cell.angle_alpha   90.00
_cell.angle_beta   90.00
_cell.angle_gamma   90.00
#
_symmetry.space_group_name_H-M   'P 1'
#
loop_
_entity.id
_entity.type
_entity.pdbx_description
1 polymer ?
#
loop_
_entity_poly.entity_id
_entity_poly.type
_entity_poly.pdbx_seq_one_letter_code
_entity_poly.pdbx_strand_id
1 'polypeptide(L)'
;MNQASFSIRKSKLEAELKKKSRILGKISEWNKNTVIELTITDGLLTLVIPGSRIELPCLTKSTAKATISFFYFKKIIQTWNDLKIECIIMDSTIKIGVTSFKAQSTFFESDRILRSINLPMNYSGYHLLQLENRGFTAEEIDFNGLEFELYQAKKSLKASIRKTTELLQIYGVTAVEIEELLNNKIRM
;
A
#
# COMPACT_ATOMS: atom_id res chain seq x y z
N MET A 1 -1.07 11.97 -23.64
CA MET A 1 -0.26 11.40 -22.54
C MET A 1 -0.86 11.93 -21.26
N ASN A 2 -1.30 11.04 -20.37
CA ASN A 2 -1.98 11.49 -19.16
C ASN A 2 -0.94 12.03 -18.19
N GLN A 3 -1.26 13.17 -17.60
CA GLN A 3 -0.38 13.84 -16.66
C GLN A 3 -1.19 14.47 -15.55
N ALA A 4 -0.75 14.23 -14.32
CA ALA A 4 -1.23 14.91 -13.14
C ALA A 4 -0.02 15.45 -12.39
N SER A 5 -0.22 16.50 -11.60
CA SER A 5 0.87 17.01 -10.77
C SER A 5 0.36 17.61 -9.48
N PHE A 6 1.24 17.65 -8.48
CA PHE A 6 1.04 18.45 -7.29
C PHE A 6 2.25 19.32 -6.97
N SER A 7 2.00 20.46 -6.34
CA SER A 7 3.01 21.34 -5.75
C SER A 7 2.71 21.56 -4.27
N ILE A 8 3.68 21.23 -3.41
CA ILE A 8 3.55 21.35 -1.95
C ILE A 8 4.83 21.88 -1.32
N ARG A 9 4.72 22.56 -0.17
CA ARG A 9 5.89 22.97 0.62
C ARG A 9 6.64 21.73 1.14
N LYS A 10 7.95 21.66 0.89
CA LYS A 10 8.82 20.56 1.32
C LYS A 10 8.68 20.27 2.80
N SER A 11 8.76 21.31 3.63
CA SER A 11 8.73 21.18 5.10
C SER A 11 7.46 20.51 5.62
N LYS A 12 6.30 20.76 4.99
CA LYS A 12 5.02 20.13 5.38
C LYS A 12 5.04 18.63 5.06
N LEU A 13 5.42 18.28 3.83
CA LEU A 13 5.46 16.88 3.39
C LEU A 13 6.52 16.08 4.17
N GLU A 14 7.71 16.64 4.33
CA GLU A 14 8.81 16.01 5.06
C GLU A 14 8.46 15.76 6.53
N ALA A 15 7.80 16.71 7.19
CA ALA A 15 7.36 16.54 8.58
C ALA A 15 6.42 15.34 8.75
N GLU A 16 5.43 15.19 7.85
CA GLU A 16 4.49 14.07 7.91
C GLU A 16 5.17 12.73 7.57
N LEU A 17 6.01 12.69 6.53
CA LEU A 17 6.79 11.48 6.21
C LEU A 17 7.73 11.07 7.35
N LYS A 18 8.34 12.05 8.04
CA LYS A 18 9.19 11.79 9.20
C LYS A 18 8.40 11.22 10.36
N LYS A 19 7.23 11.78 10.68
CA LYS A 19 6.31 11.25 11.70
C LYS A 19 5.95 9.80 11.39
N LYS A 20 5.50 9.50 10.17
CA LYS A 20 5.11 8.14 9.80
C LYS A 20 6.26 7.15 9.79
N SER A 21 7.45 7.57 9.37
CA SER A 21 8.62 6.70 9.43
C SER A 21 9.01 6.31 10.85
N ARG A 22 8.70 7.12 11.87
CA ARG A 22 8.91 6.73 13.27
C ARG A 22 7.94 5.65 13.71
N ILE A 23 6.69 5.70 13.23
CA ILE A 23 5.65 4.71 13.53
C ILE A 23 5.99 3.37 12.87
N LEU A 24 6.47 3.39 11.62
CA LEU A 24 6.95 2.20 10.92
C LEU A 24 8.22 1.59 11.55
N GLY A 25 8.95 2.35 12.37
CA GLY A 25 10.19 1.92 13.02
C GLY A 25 11.42 2.02 12.11
N LYS A 26 12.52 1.39 12.54
CA LYS A 26 13.74 1.28 11.71
C LYS A 26 13.43 0.44 10.47
N ILE A 27 14.15 0.69 9.38
CA ILE A 27 14.09 -0.17 8.19
C ILE A 27 14.47 -1.58 8.62
N SER A 28 13.54 -2.53 8.48
CA SER A 28 13.67 -3.95 8.73
C SER A 28 13.26 -4.71 7.47
N GLU A 29 13.51 -6.01 7.42
CA GLU A 29 13.06 -6.86 6.32
C GLU A 29 11.53 -6.81 6.14
N TRP A 30 10.80 -6.56 7.24
CA TRP A 30 9.34 -6.47 7.27
C TRP A 30 8.77 -5.17 6.65
N ASN A 31 9.46 -4.03 6.76
CA ASN A 31 8.94 -2.74 6.25
C ASN A 31 9.75 -2.15 5.07
N LYS A 32 10.89 -2.76 4.68
CA LYS A 32 11.74 -2.25 3.58
C LYS A 32 10.97 -2.03 2.28
N ASN A 33 9.96 -2.87 2.04
CA ASN A 33 9.14 -2.85 0.84
C ASN A 33 7.80 -2.12 1.03
N THR A 34 7.60 -1.41 2.15
CA THR A 34 6.36 -0.65 2.38
C THR A 34 6.10 0.28 1.21
N VAL A 35 4.95 0.09 0.57
CA VAL A 35 4.44 0.94 -0.50
C VAL A 35 3.67 2.11 0.10
N ILE A 36 3.86 3.29 -0.48
CA ILE A 36 3.01 4.45 -0.26
C ILE A 36 2.15 4.67 -1.49
N GLU A 37 0.84 4.72 -1.30
CA GLU A 37 -0.11 5.17 -2.30
C GLU A 37 -0.25 6.70 -2.20
N LEU A 38 -0.08 7.36 -3.34
CA LEU A 38 -0.27 8.78 -3.55
C LEU A 38 -1.57 8.96 -4.32
N THR A 39 -2.50 9.77 -3.82
CA THR A 39 -3.72 10.16 -4.54
C THR A 39 -3.74 11.67 -4.65
N ILE A 40 -3.84 12.20 -5.87
CA ILE A 40 -3.97 13.63 -6.14
C ILE A 40 -5.40 13.89 -6.57
N THR A 41 -6.12 14.74 -5.85
CA THR A 41 -7.50 15.12 -6.19
C THR A 41 -7.83 16.50 -5.62
N ASP A 42 -8.34 17.42 -6.45
CA ASP A 42 -8.95 18.70 -6.04
C ASP A 42 -8.22 19.49 -4.94
N GLY A 43 -6.94 19.81 -5.16
CA GLY A 43 -6.14 20.56 -4.19
C GLY A 43 -5.67 19.73 -2.98
N LEU A 44 -5.78 18.41 -3.05
CA LEU A 44 -5.43 17.49 -1.97
C LEU A 44 -4.49 16.39 -2.46
N LEU A 45 -3.43 16.16 -1.67
CA LEU A 45 -2.58 14.99 -1.76
C LEU A 45 -2.92 14.06 -0.59
N THR A 46 -3.49 12.90 -0.90
CA THR A 46 -3.73 11.84 0.08
C THR A 46 -2.61 10.80 -0.01
N LEU A 47 -1.99 10.50 1.13
CA LEU A 47 -0.96 9.50 1.29
C LEU A 47 -1.51 8.34 2.11
N VAL A 48 -1.45 7.12 1.56
CA VAL A 48 -1.85 5.91 2.28
C VAL A 48 -0.66 4.98 2.40
N ILE A 49 -0.39 4.56 3.63
CA ILE A 49 0.55 3.50 4.00
C ILE A 49 -0.17 2.58 4.99
N PRO A 50 0.33 1.36 5.25
CA PRO A 50 -0.20 0.54 6.33
C PRO A 50 -0.31 1.32 7.64
N GLY A 51 -1.50 1.31 8.24
CA GLY A 51 -1.84 1.89 9.53
C GLY A 51 -2.04 3.41 9.51
N SER A 52 -2.02 4.05 8.33
CA SER A 52 -2.09 5.50 8.26
C SER A 52 -2.54 6.06 6.91
N ARG A 53 -3.50 6.97 6.99
CA ARG A 53 -3.89 7.89 5.91
C ARG A 53 -3.52 9.32 6.31
N ILE A 54 -2.97 10.10 5.38
CA ILE A 54 -2.60 11.50 5.58
C ILE A 54 -3.18 12.31 4.45
N GLU A 55 -3.76 13.45 4.75
CA GLU A 55 -4.33 14.36 3.76
C GLU A 55 -3.61 15.70 3.87
N LEU A 56 -3.03 16.15 2.76
CA LEU A 56 -2.18 17.33 2.69
C LEU A 56 -2.72 18.28 1.63
N PRO A 57 -3.18 19.49 2.02
CA PRO A 57 -3.54 20.51 1.05
C PRO A 57 -2.33 20.92 0.18
N CYS A 58 -2.54 20.93 -1.14
CA CYS A 58 -1.51 21.24 -2.12
C CYS A 58 -2.14 21.88 -3.37
N LEU A 59 -1.31 22.40 -4.27
CA LEU A 59 -1.79 22.81 -5.59
C LEU A 59 -1.77 21.58 -6.50
N THR A 60 -2.87 21.27 -7.18
CA THR A 60 -2.97 20.11 -8.05
C THR A 60 -3.30 20.50 -9.48
N LYS A 61 -2.88 19.67 -10.43
CA LYS A 61 -3.37 19.67 -11.81
C LYS A 61 -3.80 18.26 -12.14
N SER A 62 -5.04 18.09 -12.56
CA SER A 62 -5.63 16.77 -12.82
C SER A 62 -5.63 15.85 -11.57
N THR A 63 -6.09 14.63 -11.78
CA THR A 63 -6.38 13.62 -10.77
C THR A 63 -5.65 12.33 -11.13
N ALA A 64 -4.97 11.75 -10.16
CA ALA A 64 -4.21 10.51 -10.36
C ALA A 64 -3.95 9.77 -9.06
N LYS A 65 -3.69 8.48 -9.19
CA LYS A 65 -3.12 7.64 -8.15
C LYS A 65 -1.77 7.12 -8.61
N ALA A 66 -0.83 6.97 -7.68
CA ALA A 66 0.41 6.25 -7.95
C ALA A 66 0.95 5.54 -6.71
N THR A 67 1.70 4.47 -6.92
CA THR A 67 2.38 3.73 -5.84
C THR A 67 3.88 3.70 -6.03
N ILE A 68 4.59 3.81 -4.91
CA ILE A 68 6.05 3.80 -4.86
C ILE A 68 6.54 3.29 -3.50
N SER A 69 7.79 2.84 -3.40
CA SER A 69 8.41 2.57 -2.11
C SER A 69 8.42 3.82 -1.20
N PHE A 70 7.86 3.68 0.00
CA PHE A 70 7.78 4.74 1.01
C PHE A 70 9.16 5.29 1.36
N PHE A 71 10.14 4.40 1.62
CA PHE A 71 11.48 4.83 2.01
C PHE A 71 12.24 5.51 0.86
N TYR A 72 12.01 5.07 -0.37
CA TYR A 72 12.58 5.72 -1.54
C TYR A 72 12.00 7.13 -1.74
N PHE A 73 10.66 7.25 -1.71
CA PHE A 73 9.97 8.54 -1.80
C PHE A 73 10.42 9.49 -0.69
N LYS A 74 10.46 9.02 0.56
CA LYS A 74 10.96 9.79 1.70
C LYS A 74 12.39 10.28 1.46
N LYS A 75 13.29 9.42 0.97
CA LYS A 75 14.69 9.80 0.71
C LYS A 75 14.78 10.91 -0.34
N ILE A 76 14.02 10.80 -1.43
CA ILE A 76 13.95 11.85 -2.47
C ILE A 76 13.51 13.18 -1.86
N ILE A 77 12.41 13.17 -1.09
CA ILE A 77 11.90 14.38 -0.44
C ILE A 77 12.93 14.99 0.50
N GLN A 78 13.65 14.18 1.28
CA GLN A 78 14.67 14.67 2.22
C GLN A 78 15.84 15.35 1.50
N THR A 79 16.33 14.75 0.40
CA THR A 79 17.45 15.26 -0.39
C THR A 79 17.09 16.42 -1.32
N TRP A 80 15.80 16.75 -1.44
CA TRP A 80 15.33 17.85 -2.29
C TRP A 80 15.74 19.21 -1.72
N ASN A 81 16.38 20.08 -2.49
CA ASN A 81 16.91 21.33 -1.94
C ASN A 81 15.89 22.48 -1.93
N ASP A 82 14.90 22.47 -2.81
CA ASP A 82 13.97 23.59 -2.93
C ASP A 82 12.88 23.60 -1.85
N LEU A 83 12.34 24.79 -1.60
CA LEU A 83 11.25 25.01 -0.63
C LEU A 83 9.92 24.36 -1.05
N LYS A 84 9.73 24.15 -2.35
CA LYS A 84 8.56 23.51 -2.94
C LYS A 84 8.98 22.25 -3.68
N ILE A 85 8.13 21.23 -3.57
CA ILE A 85 8.24 19.99 -4.31
C ILE A 85 7.19 20.06 -5.41
N GLU A 86 7.65 19.93 -6.65
CA GLU A 86 6.79 19.73 -7.80
C GLU A 86 6.92 18.27 -8.24
N CYS A 87 5.83 17.54 -8.10
CA CYS A 87 5.75 16.14 -8.46
C CYS A 87 4.81 15.99 -9.66
N ILE A 88 5.30 15.37 -10.72
CA ILE A 88 4.56 15.10 -11.94
C ILE A 88 4.37 13.58 -12.03
N ILE A 89 3.13 13.13 -12.05
CA ILE A 89 2.73 11.75 -12.31
C ILE A 89 2.40 11.63 -13.79
N MET A 90 3.08 10.72 -14.47
CA MET A 90 2.88 10.33 -15.85
C MET A 90 2.63 8.83 -15.90
N ASP A 91 2.26 8.32 -17.07
CA ASP A 91 2.11 6.88 -17.29
C ASP A 91 3.37 6.12 -16.84
N SER A 92 3.20 5.25 -15.83
CA SER A 92 4.24 4.39 -15.24
C SER A 92 5.46 5.11 -14.63
N THR A 93 5.40 6.43 -14.46
CA THR A 93 6.56 7.22 -14.01
C THR A 93 6.14 8.40 -13.15
N ILE A 94 6.96 8.68 -12.14
CA ILE A 94 6.88 9.91 -11.35
C ILE A 94 8.16 10.69 -11.57
N LYS A 95 8.01 12.00 -11.75
CA LYS A 95 9.11 12.96 -11.88
C LYS A 95 9.04 13.99 -10.77
N ILE A 96 10.15 14.18 -10.06
CA ILE A 96 10.35 15.25 -9.08
C ILE A 96 11.59 16.02 -9.51
N GLY A 97 11.40 17.22 -10.05
CA GLY A 97 12.47 18.01 -10.66
C GLY A 97 13.13 17.32 -11.85
N VAL A 98 14.44 17.06 -11.74
CA VAL A 98 15.21 16.33 -12.77
C VAL A 98 15.20 14.82 -12.57
N THR A 99 14.73 14.33 -11.42
CA THR A 99 14.72 12.89 -11.11
C THR A 99 13.41 12.26 -11.59
N SER A 100 13.52 11.25 -12.44
CA SER A 100 12.40 10.42 -12.89
C SER A 100 12.60 8.98 -12.43
N PHE A 101 11.54 8.35 -11.95
CA PHE A 101 11.56 6.96 -11.50
C PHE A 101 10.27 6.25 -11.87
N LYS A 102 10.36 4.91 -11.98
CA LYS A 102 9.21 4.07 -12.28
C LYS A 102 8.27 4.01 -11.08
N ALA A 103 6.98 4.08 -11.34
CA ALA A 103 5.90 3.96 -10.38
C ALA A 103 4.68 3.36 -11.09
N GLN A 104 3.84 2.59 -10.42
CA GLN A 104 2.53 2.29 -10.99
C GLN A 104 1.66 3.53 -10.84
N SER A 105 0.89 3.87 -11.87
CA SER A 105 0.06 5.07 -11.90
C SER A 105 -1.26 4.80 -12.60
N THR A 106 -2.34 5.43 -12.14
CA THR A 106 -3.64 5.44 -12.81
C THR A 106 -4.25 6.84 -12.77
N PHE A 107 -5.01 7.20 -13.80
CA PHE A 107 -5.65 8.51 -13.98
C PHE A 107 -7.16 8.30 -14.07
N PHE A 108 -7.94 9.20 -13.46
CA PHE A 108 -9.40 9.03 -13.33
C PHE A 108 -10.11 10.38 -13.31
N GLU A 109 -11.25 10.50 -13.99
CA GLU A 109 -12.02 11.76 -14.03
C GLU A 109 -13.15 11.80 -12.99
N SER A 110 -13.83 10.68 -12.74
CA SER A 110 -14.71 10.46 -11.58
C SER A 110 -15.19 9.00 -11.58
N ASP A 111 -15.36 8.44 -10.38
CA ASP A 111 -16.05 7.18 -10.02
C ASP A 111 -15.37 5.82 -10.27
N ARG A 112 -14.30 5.73 -11.06
CA ARG A 112 -13.50 4.48 -11.20
C ARG A 112 -12.09 4.62 -10.63
N ILE A 113 -12.02 4.84 -9.33
CA ILE A 113 -10.76 4.92 -8.60
C ILE A 113 -10.49 3.56 -7.96
N LEU A 114 -9.30 2.99 -8.18
CA LEU A 114 -8.83 1.83 -7.41
C LEU A 114 -8.95 2.18 -5.92
N ARG A 115 -9.62 1.36 -5.10
CA ARG A 115 -9.77 1.69 -3.67
C ARG A 115 -8.42 1.59 -2.97
N SER A 116 -8.19 2.53 -2.05
CA SER A 116 -7.00 2.49 -1.20
C SER A 116 -7.08 1.32 -0.23
N ILE A 117 -6.02 0.52 -0.17
CA ILE A 117 -5.91 -0.59 0.78
C ILE A 117 -5.24 -0.07 2.05
N ASN A 118 -6.03 0.17 3.10
CA ASN A 118 -5.52 0.57 4.41
C ASN A 118 -5.39 -0.66 5.32
N LEU A 119 -4.24 -1.33 5.25
CA LEU A 119 -3.88 -2.43 6.16
C LEU A 119 -3.46 -1.90 7.53
N PRO A 120 -3.58 -2.66 8.63
CA PRO A 120 -2.99 -2.29 9.92
C PRO A 120 -1.46 -2.15 9.86
N MET A 121 -0.88 -1.38 10.78
CA MET A 121 0.57 -1.13 10.84
C MET A 121 1.42 -2.39 11.08
N ASN A 122 0.85 -3.46 11.62
CA ASN A 122 1.51 -4.74 11.87
C ASN A 122 0.71 -5.87 11.22
N TYR A 123 0.20 -5.62 10.01
CA TYR A 123 -0.59 -6.60 9.30
C TYR A 123 0.19 -7.91 9.11
N SER A 124 -0.56 -8.99 9.01
CA SER A 124 -0.07 -10.36 8.94
C SER A 124 -0.77 -11.07 7.79
N GLY A 125 -0.39 -12.33 7.53
CA GLY A 125 -1.07 -13.16 6.54
C GLY A 125 -2.59 -13.20 6.74
N TYR A 126 -3.07 -13.16 7.99
CA TYR A 126 -4.50 -13.06 8.30
C TYR A 126 -5.17 -11.84 7.64
N HIS A 127 -4.58 -10.66 7.80
CA HIS A 127 -5.11 -9.41 7.25
C HIS A 127 -5.06 -9.39 5.72
N LEU A 128 -4.04 -10.02 5.12
CA LEU A 128 -3.93 -10.17 3.67
C LEU A 128 -5.02 -11.08 3.13
N LEU A 129 -5.29 -12.21 3.80
CA LEU A 129 -6.33 -13.15 3.42
C LEU A 129 -7.74 -12.53 3.50
N GLN A 130 -7.94 -11.53 4.37
CA GLN A 130 -9.19 -10.77 4.43
C GLN A 130 -9.41 -9.85 3.23
N LEU A 131 -8.39 -9.50 2.44
CA LEU A 131 -8.54 -8.54 1.33
C LEU A 131 -9.56 -9.02 0.29
N GLU A 132 -9.54 -10.32 -0.04
CA GLU A 132 -10.50 -10.91 -0.98
C GLU A 132 -11.93 -10.87 -0.43
N ASN A 133 -12.11 -11.11 0.87
CA ASN A 133 -13.42 -11.03 1.54
C ASN A 133 -13.95 -9.59 1.65
N ARG A 134 -13.06 -8.60 1.74
CA ARG A 134 -13.41 -7.17 1.67
C ARG A 134 -13.74 -6.71 0.25
N GLY A 135 -13.67 -7.63 -0.72
CA GLY A 135 -14.02 -7.42 -2.11
C GLY A 135 -12.96 -6.66 -2.90
N PHE A 136 -11.70 -6.59 -2.44
CA PHE A 136 -10.63 -5.96 -3.20
C PHE A 136 -10.32 -6.76 -4.48
N THR A 137 -10.17 -6.07 -5.61
CA THR A 137 -9.87 -6.70 -6.89
C THR A 137 -8.40 -7.09 -6.99
N ALA A 138 -8.07 -8.02 -7.89
CA ALA A 138 -6.68 -8.38 -8.17
C ALA A 138 -5.85 -7.15 -8.62
N GLU A 139 -6.46 -6.26 -9.39
CA GLU A 139 -5.84 -5.00 -9.82
C GLU A 139 -5.52 -4.07 -8.63
N GLU A 140 -6.44 -3.95 -7.66
CA GLU A 140 -6.22 -3.14 -6.46
C GLU A 140 -5.07 -3.71 -5.60
N ILE A 141 -4.97 -5.05 -5.54
CA ILE A 141 -3.92 -5.75 -4.78
C ILE A 141 -2.56 -5.62 -5.46
N ASP A 142 -2.50 -5.82 -6.78
CA ASP A 142 -1.28 -5.64 -7.58
C ASP A 142 -0.79 -4.19 -7.54
N PHE A 143 -1.70 -3.23 -7.70
CA PHE A 143 -1.37 -1.80 -7.65
C PHE A 143 -0.70 -1.38 -6.34
N ASN A 144 -1.06 -2.02 -5.23
CA ASN A 144 -0.48 -1.78 -3.90
C ASN A 144 0.76 -2.66 -3.61
N GLY A 145 1.21 -3.50 -4.55
CA GLY A 145 2.37 -4.38 -4.39
C GLY A 145 2.15 -5.55 -3.42
N LEU A 146 0.90 -5.94 -3.17
CA LEU A 146 0.53 -6.94 -2.16
C LEU A 146 0.35 -8.35 -2.73
N GLU A 147 0.43 -8.52 -4.05
CA GLU A 147 0.17 -9.79 -4.73
C GLU A 147 1.06 -10.93 -4.20
N PHE A 148 2.37 -10.70 -4.12
CA PHE A 148 3.32 -11.70 -3.63
C PHE A 148 3.08 -12.03 -2.15
N GLU A 149 2.79 -11.03 -1.33
CA GLU A 149 2.53 -11.24 0.10
C GLU A 149 1.24 -12.05 0.32
N LEU A 150 0.20 -11.76 -0.46
CA LEU A 150 -1.05 -12.52 -0.44
C LEU A 150 -0.81 -13.98 -0.88
N TYR A 151 -0.01 -14.19 -1.92
CA TYR A 151 0.38 -15.53 -2.36
C TYR A 151 1.11 -16.30 -1.24
N GLN A 152 2.07 -15.67 -0.57
CA GLN A 152 2.78 -16.29 0.56
C GLN A 152 1.85 -16.57 1.74
N ALA A 153 0.91 -15.67 2.04
CA ALA A 153 -0.09 -15.87 3.09
C ALA A 153 -0.97 -17.09 2.80
N LYS A 154 -1.46 -17.25 1.57
CA LYS A 154 -2.23 -18.42 1.13
C LYS A 154 -1.43 -19.72 1.21
N LYS A 155 -0.16 -19.69 0.78
CA LYS A 155 0.74 -20.85 0.87
C LYS A 155 1.01 -21.26 2.33
N SER A 156 1.26 -20.28 3.19
CA SER A 156 1.48 -20.49 4.62
C SER A 156 0.23 -21.05 5.33
N LEU A 157 -0.96 -20.56 4.96
CA LEU A 157 -2.23 -21.07 5.46
C LEU A 157 -2.38 -22.57 5.13
N LYS A 158 -2.20 -22.95 3.86
CA LYS A 158 -2.30 -24.36 3.43
C LYS A 158 -1.30 -25.27 4.18
N ALA A 159 -0.07 -24.79 4.36
CA ALA A 159 0.95 -25.55 5.10
C ALA A 159 0.57 -25.69 6.58
N SER A 160 0.02 -24.64 7.19
CA SER A 160 -0.45 -24.65 8.59
C SER A 160 -1.63 -25.59 8.79
N ILE A 161 -2.60 -25.59 7.86
CA ILE A 161 -3.73 -26.51 7.88
C ILE A 161 -3.23 -27.95 7.83
N ARG A 162 -2.37 -28.29 6.86
CA ARG A 162 -1.81 -29.63 6.73
C ARG A 162 -1.12 -30.10 8.02
N LYS A 163 -0.23 -29.27 8.58
CA LYS A 163 0.46 -29.58 9.84
C LYS A 163 -0.52 -29.79 11.00
N THR A 164 -1.56 -28.97 11.07
CA THR A 164 -2.58 -29.06 12.13
C THR A 164 -3.41 -30.34 11.98
N THR A 165 -3.79 -30.70 10.75
CA THR A 165 -4.48 -31.98 10.47
C THR A 165 -3.60 -33.17 10.86
N GLU A 166 -2.32 -33.17 10.48
CA GLU A 166 -1.38 -34.26 10.84
C GLU A 166 -1.27 -34.45 12.37
N LEU A 167 -1.38 -33.38 13.15
CA LEU A 167 -1.35 -33.42 14.62
C LEU A 167 -2.68 -33.83 15.24
N LEU A 168 -3.81 -33.38 14.69
CA LEU A 168 -5.13 -33.56 15.30
C LEU A 168 -5.93 -34.74 14.74
N GLN A 169 -5.47 -35.37 13.66
CA GLN A 169 -6.12 -36.55 13.07
C GLN A 169 -6.32 -37.70 14.07
N ILE A 170 -5.45 -37.82 15.07
CA ILE A 170 -5.59 -38.83 16.15
C ILE A 170 -6.85 -38.64 16.99
N TYR A 171 -7.41 -37.43 17.00
CA TYR A 171 -8.65 -37.07 17.68
C TYR A 171 -9.86 -37.02 16.73
N GLY A 172 -9.69 -37.48 15.48
CA GLY A 172 -10.75 -37.48 14.46
C GLY A 172 -10.95 -36.16 13.74
N VAL A 173 -10.12 -35.15 13.98
CA VAL A 173 -10.23 -33.83 13.30
C VAL A 173 -9.76 -33.93 11.85
N THR A 174 -10.58 -33.43 10.94
CA THR A 174 -10.34 -33.43 9.51
C THR A 174 -9.80 -32.10 8.99
N ALA A 175 -9.18 -32.11 7.81
CA ALA A 175 -8.74 -30.88 7.14
C ALA A 175 -9.92 -29.94 6.83
N VAL A 176 -11.09 -30.51 6.50
CA VAL A 176 -12.30 -29.75 6.16
C VAL A 176 -12.78 -28.93 7.37
N GLU A 177 -12.83 -29.53 8.56
CA GLU A 177 -13.23 -28.83 9.79
C GLU A 177 -12.28 -27.67 10.12
N ILE A 178 -10.97 -27.88 9.94
CA ILE A 178 -9.96 -26.83 10.16
C ILE A 178 -10.11 -25.71 9.13
N GLU A 179 -10.33 -26.05 7.86
CA GLU A 179 -10.58 -25.09 6.79
C GLU A 179 -11.84 -24.26 7.03
N GLU A 180 -12.95 -24.88 7.41
CA GLU A 180 -14.20 -24.21 7.73
C GLU A 180 -14.03 -23.24 8.90
N LEU A 181 -13.37 -23.66 9.98
CA LEU A 181 -13.09 -22.82 11.14
C LEU A 181 -12.26 -21.58 10.76
N LEU A 182 -11.21 -21.78 9.97
CA LEU A 182 -10.33 -20.68 9.55
C LEU A 182 -11.04 -19.76 8.56
N ASN A 183 -11.77 -20.30 7.59
CA ASN A 183 -12.54 -19.50 6.64
C ASN A 183 -13.60 -18.64 7.35
N ASN A 184 -14.27 -19.18 8.37
CA ASN A 184 -15.21 -18.40 9.18
C ASN A 184 -14.51 -17.25 9.92
N LYS A 185 -13.30 -17.47 10.47
CA LYS A 185 -12.52 -16.41 11.13
C LYS A 185 -11.94 -15.37 10.18
N ILE A 186 -11.63 -15.74 8.93
CA ILE A 186 -11.11 -14.82 7.90
C ILE A 186 -12.27 -14.05 7.25
N ARG A 187 -13.49 -14.60 7.25
CA ARG A 187 -14.70 -13.92 6.75
C ARG A 187 -15.29 -12.91 7.75
N MET A 188 -15.10 -13.14 9.05
CA MET A 188 -15.35 -12.13 10.10
C MET A 188 -14.36 -10.97 10.00
#